data_AF-A5I2R1-F1
#
_entry.id   AF-A5I2R1-F1
#
_cell.length_a   1.000
_cell.length_b   1.000
_cell.length_c   1.000
_cell.angle_alpha   90.00
_cell.angle_beta   90.00
_cell.angle_gamma   90.00
#
_symmetry.space_group_name_H-M   'P 1'
#
loop_
_entity.id
_entity.type
_entity.pdbx_description
1 polymer ?
#
loop_
_entity_poly.entity_id
_entity_poly.type
_entity_poly.pdbx_seq_one_letter_code
_entity_poly.pdbx_strand_id
1 'polypeptide(L)' 'MPSNKNSNNLVVPEAQQGLNQLKMEVANEVGIANYDSMDKGNLTSRQNGYVGGNMVKKMVEAYERNL' A
#
# COMPACT_ATOMS: atom_id res chain seq x y z
N MET A 1 13.94 4.26 25.84
CA MET A 1 13.37 3.00 25.31
C MET A 1 13.74 2.90 23.84
N PRO A 2 14.34 1.81 23.33
CA PRO A 2 14.63 1.71 21.91
C PRO A 2 13.33 1.42 21.16
N SER A 3 12.94 2.33 20.26
CA SER A 3 11.82 2.11 19.35
C SER A 3 12.19 0.95 18.41
N ASN A 4 11.59 -0.22 18.66
CA ASN A 4 11.69 -1.37 17.78
C ASN A 4 11.01 -1.01 16.44
N LYS A 5 11.76 -0.41 15.51
CA LYS A 5 11.32 -0.18 14.13
C LYS A 5 11.18 -1.56 13.49
N ASN A 6 9.97 -2.12 13.55
CA ASN A 6 9.56 -3.19 12.64
C ASN A 6 9.65 -2.62 11.22
N SER A 7 10.81 -2.77 10.58
CA SER A 7 10.96 -2.45 9.17
C SER A 7 10.34 -3.61 8.39
N ASN A 8 9.13 -3.40 7.87
CA ASN A 8 8.58 -4.27 6.85
C ASN A 8 9.46 -4.14 5.60
N ASN A 9 10.50 -4.96 5.54
CA ASN A 9 11.39 -5.01 4.40
C ASN A 9 10.64 -5.70 3.25
N LEU A 10 10.69 -5.07 2.07
CA LEU A 10 10.14 -5.68 0.88
C LEU A 10 10.95 -6.92 0.50
N VAL A 11 10.26 -7.94 0.00
CA VAL A 11 10.89 -9.15 -0.54
C VAL A 11 11.81 -8.81 -1.72
N VAL A 12 11.39 -7.84 -2.54
CA VAL A 12 12.18 -7.27 -3.65
C VAL A 12 12.36 -5.77 -3.38
N PRO A 13 13.51 -5.35 -2.81
CA PRO A 13 13.74 -3.95 -2.45
C PRO A 13 13.61 -2.98 -3.62
N GLU A 14 14.00 -3.39 -4.82
CA GLU A 14 13.96 -2.60 -6.05
C GLU A 14 12.51 -2.25 -6.46
N ALA A 15 11.53 -3.03 -6.03
CA ALA A 15 10.12 -2.79 -6.32
C ALA A 15 9.52 -1.66 -5.48
N GLN A 16 10.25 -1.09 -4.52
CA GLN A 16 9.73 -0.09 -3.57
C GLN A 16 9.03 1.09 -4.25
N GLN A 17 9.60 1.62 -5.33
CA GLN A 17 9.02 2.75 -6.05
C GLN A 17 7.72 2.35 -6.76
N GLY A 18 7.72 1.22 -7.47
CA GLY A 18 6.52 0.71 -8.15
C GLY A 18 5.39 0.36 -7.19
N LEU A 19 5.71 -0.26 -6.05
CA LEU A 19 4.73 -0.57 -5.01
C LEU A 19 4.15 0.70 -4.36
N ASN A 20 4.96 1.74 -4.17
CA ASN A 20 4.46 3.03 -3.68
C ASN A 20 3.53 3.69 -4.68
N GLN A 21 3.87 3.67 -5.97
CA GLN A 21 3.01 4.19 -7.02
C GLN A 21 1.65 3.47 -7.06
N LEU A 22 1.67 2.13 -7.07
CA LEU A 22 0.45 1.33 -7.04
C LEU A 22 -0.41 1.62 -5.80
N LYS A 23 0.21 1.73 -4.62
CA LYS A 23 -0.48 2.09 -3.38
C LYS A 23 -1.19 3.44 -3.49
N MET A 24 -0.56 4.41 -4.16
CA MET A 24 -1.13 5.74 -4.38
C MET A 24 -2.30 5.71 -5.36
N GLU A 25 -2.16 4.97 -6.47
CA GLU A 25 -3.24 4.78 -7.44
C GLU A 25 -4.46 4.13 -6.78
N VAL A 26 -4.24 3.04 -6.03
CA VAL A 26 -5.30 2.35 -5.31
C VAL A 26 -5.94 3.27 -4.27
N ALA A 27 -5.16 4.02 -3.51
CA ALA A 27 -5.68 4.96 -2.52
C ALA A 27 -6.62 6.00 -3.16
N ASN A 28 -6.22 6.55 -4.31
CA ASN A 28 -7.04 7.48 -5.07
C ASN A 28 -8.32 6.83 -5.59
N GLU A 29 -8.24 5.61 -6.13
CA GLU A 29 -9.42 4.85 -6.60
C GLU A 29 -10.43 4.55 -5.49
N VAL A 30 -9.96 4.26 -4.28
CA VAL A 30 -10.84 4.04 -3.12
C VAL A 30 -11.31 5.32 -2.44
N GLY A 31 -11.02 6.49 -3.03
CA GLY A 31 -11.49 7.79 -2.57
C GLY A 31 -10.67 8.41 -1.44
N ILE A 32 -9.46 7.93 -1.17
CA ILE A 32 -8.54 8.51 -0.18
C ILE A 32 -7.51 9.38 -0.90
N ALA A 33 -7.85 10.65 -1.05
CA ALA A 33 -6.94 11.65 -1.62
C ALA A 33 -5.74 11.92 -0.71
N ASN A 34 -4.61 12.31 -1.31
CA ASN A 34 -3.40 12.74 -0.59
C ASN A 34 -2.82 11.68 0.38
N TYR A 35 -3.03 10.40 0.09
CA TYR A 35 -2.60 9.30 0.95
C TYR A 35 -1.09 9.29 1.26
N ASP A 36 -0.25 9.85 0.38
CA ASP A 36 1.20 9.91 0.59
C ASP A 36 1.57 10.89 1.70
N SER A 37 0.99 12.09 1.67
CA SER A 37 1.29 13.19 2.60
C SER A 37 0.48 13.13 3.89
N MET A 38 -0.61 12.35 3.91
CA MET A 38 -1.37 12.12 5.13
C MET A 38 -0.58 11.26 6.12
N ASP A 39 -0.72 11.61 7.41
CA ASP A 39 -0.35 10.71 8.49
C ASP A 39 -1.33 9.54 8.53
N LYS A 40 -0.81 8.31 8.40
CA LYS A 40 -1.60 7.09 8.35
C LYS A 40 -2.23 6.80 9.72
N GLY A 41 -1.74 7.43 10.79
CA GLY A 41 -2.36 7.39 12.12
C GLY A 41 -3.68 8.17 12.21
N ASN A 42 -3.92 9.14 11.32
CA ASN A 42 -5.19 9.87 11.26
C ASN A 42 -6.27 9.12 10.45
N LEU A 43 -5.88 8.11 9.68
CA LEU A 43 -6.80 7.25 8.95
C LEU A 43 -7.27 6.11 9.86
N THR A 44 -8.52 5.72 9.71
CA THR A 44 -9.03 4.54 10.42
C THR A 44 -8.29 3.29 9.96
N SER A 45 -8.08 2.32 10.85
CA SER A 45 -7.45 1.04 10.49
C SER A 45 -8.16 0.34 9.33
N ARG A 46 -9.49 0.53 9.22
CA ARG A 46 -10.30 0.03 8.11
C ARG A 46 -9.92 0.69 6.78
N GLN A 47 -9.70 2.00 6.74
CA GLN A 47 -9.28 2.71 5.52
C GLN A 47 -7.89 2.27 5.06
N ASN A 48 -6.92 2.23 5.97
CA ASN A 48 -5.58 1.74 5.65
C ASN A 48 -5.61 0.29 5.16
N GLY A 49 -6.39 -0.57 5.83
CA GLY A 49 -6.57 -1.97 5.42
C GLY A 49 -7.26 -2.10 4.06
N TYR A 50 -8.23 -1.23 3.74
CA TYR A 50 -8.93 -1.23 2.47
C TYR A 50 -7.99 -0.88 1.30
N VAL A 51 -7.10 0.09 1.47
CA VAL A 51 -6.07 0.41 0.47
C VAL A 51 -5.14 -0.79 0.25
N GLY A 52 -4.60 -1.37 1.33
CA GLY A 52 -3.71 -2.53 1.24
C GLY A 52 -4.38 -3.76 0.59
N GLY A 53 -5.63 -4.04 0.95
CA GLY A 53 -6.39 -5.15 0.38
C GLY A 53 -6.66 -4.98 -1.12
N ASN A 54 -7.06 -3.79 -1.56
CA ASN A 54 -7.26 -3.52 -2.99
C ASN A 54 -5.95 -3.55 -3.79
N MET A 55 -4.85 -3.12 -3.18
CA MET A 55 -3.51 -3.23 -3.77
C MET A 55 -3.13 -4.69 -4.03
N VAL A 56 -3.32 -5.59 -3.05
CA VAL A 56 -3.08 -7.03 -3.25
C VAL A 56 -4.03 -7.61 -4.29
N LYS A 57 -5.32 -7.26 -4.25
CA LYS A 57 -6.30 -7.73 -5.24
C LYS A 57 -5.88 -7.42 -6.68
N LYS A 58 -5.42 -6.19 -6.95
CA LYS A 58 -4.91 -5.80 -8.27
C LYS A 58 -3.65 -6.56 -8.67
N MET A 59 -2.72 -6.77 -7.75
CA MET A 59 -1.51 -7.56 -8.04
C MET A 59 -1.85 -8.99 -8.44
N VAL A 60 -2.76 -9.62 -7.69
CA VAL A 60 -3.23 -10.98 -7.98
C VAL A 60 -3.93 -11.03 -9.31
N GLU A 61 -4.84 -10.09 -9.59
CA GLU A 61 -5.53 -10.02 -10.89
C GLU A 61 -4.55 -9.83 -12.06
N ALA A 62 -3.54 -8.96 -11.89
CA ALA A 62 -2.50 -8.78 -12.91
C ALA A 62 -1.69 -10.06 -13.11
N TYR A 63 -1.35 -10.77 -12.05
CA TYR A 63 -0.68 -12.07 -12.13
C TYR A 63 -1.54 -13.11 -12.84
N GLU A 64 -2.82 -13.25 -12.45
CA GLU A 64 -3.78 -14.19 -13.05
C GLU A 64 -3.98 -13.96 -14.55
N ARG A 65 -3.97 -12.71 -15.01
CA ARG A 65 -4.07 -12.36 -16.44
C ARG A 65 -2.84 -12.74 -17.27
N ASN A 66 -1.69 -12.96 -16.62
CA ASN A 66 -0.42 -13.31 -17.26
C ASN A 66 -0.06 -14.79 -17.08
N LEU A 67 -0.96 -15.60 -16.51
CA LEU A 67 -0.87 -17.07 -16.51
C LEU A 67 -1.27 -17.64 -17.87
#